data_AF-A0A2Y9C961-F1
#
_entry.id   AF-A0A2Y9C961-F1
#
_cell.length_a   1.000
_cell.length_b   1.000
_cell.length_c   1.000
_cell.angle_alpha   90.00
_cell.angle_beta   90.00
_cell.angle_gamma   90.00
#
_symmetry.space_group_name_H-M   'P 1'
#
loop_
_entity.id
_entity.type
_entity.pdbx_description
1 polymer ?
#
loop_
_entity_poly.entity_id
_entity_poly.type
_entity_poly.pdbx_seq_one_letter_code
_entity_poly.pdbx_strand_id
1 'polypeptide(L)'
;MSLLETGRRRLETAATVAALMGGIALSATALFTFGAVIADAFGAPVLGDSEVVELVVGASIATFLPLCQIKNGHVAITMLTDPLPRVLRESADVMAAALMLVVAFLLTWRMGIGGLDAFERERATMFLRLPLWWGYLGAFMPCLLWVVAAAFVLLERLARLRGHRTIDPEGQP
;
A
#
# COMPACT_ATOMS: atom_id res chain seq x y z
N MET A 1 -11.35 -18.23 16.81
CA MET A 1 -10.37 -17.18 17.15
C MET A 1 -8.99 -17.46 16.56
N SER A 2 -8.47 -18.70 16.67
CA SER A 2 -7.16 -19.12 16.10
C SER A 2 -6.99 -18.93 14.58
N LEU A 3 -8.04 -19.11 13.77
CA LEU A 3 -7.97 -18.95 12.31
C LEU A 3 -7.74 -17.49 11.88
N LEU A 4 -8.36 -16.52 12.56
CA LEU A 4 -8.20 -15.09 12.26
C LEU A 4 -6.79 -14.61 12.65
N GLU A 5 -6.27 -15.06 13.80
CA GLU A 5 -4.90 -14.75 14.22
C GLU A 5 -3.86 -15.33 13.27
N THR A 6 -4.08 -16.57 12.80
CA THR A 6 -3.19 -17.21 11.83
C THR A 6 -3.20 -16.46 10.49
N GLY A 7 -4.37 -16.06 10.00
CA GLY A 7 -4.52 -15.26 8.78
C GLY A 7 -3.81 -13.91 8.90
N ARG A 8 -4.02 -13.19 10.01
CA ARG A 8 -3.37 -11.91 10.28
C ARG A 8 -1.86 -12.00 10.29
N ARG A 9 -1.28 -12.98 11.01
CA ARG A 9 0.18 -13.18 11.10
C ARG A 9 0.80 -13.47 9.73
N ARG A 10 0.14 -14.29 8.90
CA ARG A 10 0.62 -14.59 7.54
C ARG A 10 0.61 -13.33 6.67
N LEU A 11 -0.45 -12.55 6.74
CA LEU A 11 -0.59 -11.33 5.96
C LEU A 11 0.40 -10.24 6.41
N GLU A 12 0.61 -10.12 7.72
CA GLU A 12 1.62 -9.22 8.29
C GLU A 12 3.04 -9.63 7.87
N THR A 13 3.34 -10.93 7.86
CA THR A 13 4.64 -11.43 7.41
C THR A 13 4.85 -11.13 5.93
N ALA A 14 3.85 -11.41 5.09
CA ALA A 14 3.89 -11.11 3.65
C ALA A 14 4.09 -9.61 3.39
N ALA A 15 3.34 -8.75 4.10
CA ALA A 15 3.47 -7.30 4.00
C ALA A 15 4.83 -6.79 4.51
N THR A 16 5.37 -7.41 5.56
CA THR A 16 6.69 -7.05 6.10
C THR A 16 7.81 -7.42 5.14
N VAL A 17 7.74 -8.61 4.54
CA VAL A 17 8.70 -9.04 3.51
C VAL A 17 8.62 -8.12 2.29
N ALA A 18 7.42 -7.79 1.82
CA ALA A 18 7.24 -6.84 0.72
C ALA A 18 7.85 -5.47 1.05
N ALA A 19 7.57 -4.92 2.24
CA ALA A 19 8.14 -3.66 2.70
C ALA A 19 9.67 -3.72 2.84
N LEU A 20 10.25 -4.82 3.33
CA LEU A 20 11.70 -4.99 3.40
C LEU A 20 12.33 -4.96 2.01
N MET A 21 11.73 -5.68 1.04
CA MET A 21 12.17 -5.69 -0.35
C MET A 21 12.13 -4.28 -0.95
N GLY A 22 11.03 -3.53 -0.73
CA GLY A 22 10.93 -2.14 -1.16
C GLY A 22 11.92 -1.21 -0.47
N GLY A 23 12.19 -1.42 0.83
CA GLY A 23 13.20 -0.67 1.59
C GLY A 23 14.60 -0.86 1.01
N ILE A 24 14.97 -2.10 0.71
CA ILE A 24 16.26 -2.44 0.06
C ILE A 24 16.34 -1.78 -1.32
N ALA A 25 15.30 -1.89 -2.14
CA ALA A 25 15.24 -1.28 -3.46
C ALA A 25 15.36 0.25 -3.39
N LEU A 26 14.69 0.88 -2.43
CA LEU A 26 14.76 2.33 -2.20
C LEU A 26 16.16 2.77 -1.75
N SER A 27 16.79 2.04 -0.83
CA SER A 27 18.18 2.32 -0.41
C SER A 27 19.18 2.14 -1.56
N ALA A 28 19.03 1.09 -2.37
CA ALA A 28 19.87 0.88 -3.55
C ALA A 28 19.70 2.02 -4.57
N THR A 29 18.47 2.46 -4.79
CA THR A 29 18.17 3.58 -5.69
C THR A 29 18.76 4.89 -5.17
N ALA A 30 18.70 5.14 -3.86
CA ALA A 30 19.32 6.33 -3.26
C ALA A 30 20.85 6.33 -3.48
N LEU A 31 21.53 5.20 -3.26
CA LEU A 31 22.97 5.07 -3.51
C LEU A 31 23.30 5.27 -4.99
N PHE A 32 22.47 4.73 -5.89
CA PHE A 32 22.61 4.95 -7.33
C PHE A 32 22.48 6.44 -7.69
N THR A 33 21.47 7.14 -7.16
CA THR A 33 21.30 8.59 -7.38
C THR A 33 22.48 9.40 -6.85
N PHE A 34 23.02 9.06 -5.67
CA PHE A 34 24.25 9.70 -5.17
C PHE A 34 25.43 9.49 -6.13
N GLY A 35 25.60 8.28 -6.66
CA GLY A 35 26.64 7.99 -7.65
C GLY A 35 26.45 8.77 -8.94
N ALA A 36 25.22 8.88 -9.44
CA ALA A 36 24.89 9.64 -10.65
C ALA A 36 25.19 11.14 -10.49
N VAL A 37 24.85 11.73 -9.34
CA VAL A 37 25.15 13.14 -9.01
C VAL A 37 26.66 13.39 -8.96
N ILE A 38 27.43 12.46 -8.38
CA ILE A 38 28.90 12.57 -8.36
C ILE A 38 29.43 12.49 -9.78
N ALA A 39 28.99 11.53 -10.59
CA ALA A 39 29.45 11.36 -11.97
C ALA A 39 29.17 12.61 -12.83
N ASP A 40 27.99 13.21 -12.67
CA ASP A 40 27.62 14.48 -13.31
C ASP A 40 28.56 15.62 -12.91
N ALA A 41 28.90 15.74 -11.62
CA ALA A 41 29.85 16.75 -11.13
C ALA A 41 31.27 16.61 -11.73
N PHE A 42 31.66 15.41 -12.17
CA PHE A 42 32.92 15.13 -12.87
C PHE A 42 32.78 15.15 -14.41
N GLY A 43 31.65 15.60 -14.95
CA GLY A 43 31.42 15.73 -16.39
C GLY A 43 31.06 14.42 -17.10
N ALA A 44 30.64 13.40 -16.34
CA ALA A 44 30.19 12.10 -16.86
C ALA A 44 28.73 11.83 -16.47
N PRO A 45 27.75 12.58 -17.03
CA PRO A 45 26.34 12.42 -16.68
C PRO A 45 25.83 11.01 -17.03
N VAL A 46 25.05 10.43 -16.12
CA VAL A 46 24.39 9.14 -16.33
C VAL A 46 23.07 9.36 -17.04
N LEU A 47 23.01 9.08 -18.35
CA LEU A 47 21.79 9.24 -19.13
C LEU A 47 20.68 8.28 -18.65
N GLY A 48 19.51 8.86 -18.37
CA GLY A 48 18.29 8.13 -17.98
C GLY A 48 18.32 7.48 -16.60
N ASP A 49 19.17 8.00 -15.71
CA ASP A 49 19.14 7.77 -14.27
C ASP A 49 17.74 8.02 -13.67
N SER A 50 17.08 9.08 -14.09
CA SER A 50 15.78 9.52 -13.62
C SER A 50 14.66 8.52 -13.98
N GLU A 51 14.77 7.84 -15.12
CA GLU A 51 13.80 6.83 -15.56
C GLU A 51 13.86 5.59 -14.67
N VAL A 52 15.08 5.16 -14.31
CA VAL A 52 15.29 4.04 -13.37
C VAL A 52 14.77 4.40 -11.99
N VAL A 53 15.08 5.61 -11.51
CA VAL A 53 14.60 6.10 -10.21
C VAL A 53 13.08 6.14 -10.18
N GLU A 54 12.42 6.65 -11.22
CA GLU A 54 10.95 6.73 -11.31
C GLU A 54 10.31 5.33 -11.18
N LEU A 55 10.80 4.36 -11.95
CA LEU A 55 10.25 3.00 -11.96
C LEU A 55 10.46 2.28 -10.62
N VAL A 56 11.66 2.35 -10.05
CA VAL A 56 12.01 1.61 -8.82
C VAL A 56 11.39 2.27 -7.59
N VAL A 57 11.42 3.60 -7.47
CA VAL A 57 10.81 4.31 -6.35
C VAL A 57 9.29 4.13 -6.37
N GLY A 58 8.65 4.25 -7.55
CA GLY A 58 7.21 4.03 -7.70
C GLY A 58 6.77 2.65 -7.23
N ALA A 59 7.48 1.60 -7.65
CA ALA A 59 7.20 0.23 -7.18
C ALA A 59 7.47 0.07 -5.68
N SER A 60 8.56 0.65 -5.16
CA SER A 60 8.95 0.55 -3.75
C SER A 60 7.90 1.17 -2.82
N ILE A 61 7.34 2.34 -3.16
CA ILE A 61 6.29 2.99 -2.36
C ILE A 61 5.09 2.06 -2.18
N ALA A 62 4.66 1.39 -3.25
CA ALA A 62 3.51 0.50 -3.21
C ALA A 62 3.70 -0.67 -2.24
N THR A 63 4.94 -1.16 -2.06
CA THR A 63 5.24 -2.26 -1.13
C THR A 63 5.07 -1.91 0.34
N PHE A 64 5.15 -0.63 0.71
CA PHE A 64 4.96 -0.18 2.09
C PHE A 64 3.48 -0.07 2.48
N LEU A 65 2.59 0.19 1.52
CA LEU A 65 1.16 0.39 1.74
C LEU A 65 0.44 -0.78 2.45
N PRO A 66 0.63 -2.07 2.08
CA PRO A 66 -0.01 -3.17 2.80
C PRO A 66 0.44 -3.24 4.27
N LEU A 67 1.72 -2.98 4.55
CA LEU A 67 2.23 -2.98 5.91
C LEU A 67 1.64 -1.82 6.73
N CYS A 68 1.55 -0.64 6.12
CA CYS A 68 0.89 0.52 6.71
C CYS A 68 -0.58 0.23 7.03
N GLN A 69 -1.30 -0.45 6.13
CA GLN A 69 -2.71 -0.79 6.34
C GLN A 69 -2.91 -1.72 7.56
N ILE A 70 -2.02 -2.68 7.75
CA ILE A 70 -2.10 -3.65 8.86
C ILE A 70 -1.65 -3.01 10.19
N LYS A 71 -0.61 -2.16 10.16
CA LYS A 71 -0.02 -1.54 11.36
C LYS A 71 -0.73 -0.28 11.84
N ASN A 72 -1.19 0.60 10.94
CA ASN A 72 -1.76 1.90 11.27
C ASN A 72 -3.29 1.89 11.35
N GLY A 73 -3.84 1.05 12.24
CA GLY A 73 -5.25 1.13 12.61
C GLY A 73 -5.58 2.41 13.40
N HIS A 74 -5.78 3.55 12.72
CA HIS A 74 -6.25 4.87 13.20
C HIS A 74 -5.23 5.83 13.81
N VAL A 75 -4.41 6.46 12.98
CA VAL A 75 -3.64 7.65 13.41
C VAL A 75 -4.31 8.97 12.99
N ALA A 76 -5.23 8.98 12.02
CA ALA A 76 -5.58 10.24 11.37
C ALA A 76 -6.66 11.12 12.04
N ILE A 77 -7.50 10.60 12.95
CA ILE A 77 -8.64 11.38 13.49
C ILE A 77 -8.82 11.18 15.01
N THR A 78 -7.91 10.52 15.71
CA THR A 78 -8.09 10.23 17.16
C THR A 78 -8.34 11.51 17.97
N MET A 79 -7.65 12.62 17.65
CA MET A 79 -7.87 13.93 18.28
C MET A 79 -9.27 14.54 18.06
N LEU A 80 -9.94 14.21 16.96
CA LEU A 80 -11.32 14.66 16.67
C LEU A 80 -12.38 13.65 17.10
N THR A 81 -12.01 12.37 17.28
CA THR A 81 -12.93 11.24 17.56
C THR A 81 -12.96 10.85 19.03
N ASP A 82 -11.96 11.26 19.83
CA ASP A 82 -11.92 10.99 21.28
C ASP A 82 -13.12 11.55 22.08
N PRO A 83 -13.73 12.70 21.74
CA PRO A 83 -14.95 13.14 22.43
C PRO A 83 -16.23 12.48 21.91
N LEU A 84 -16.19 11.63 20.89
CA LEU A 84 -17.39 11.05 20.29
C LEU A 84 -17.89 9.82 21.08
N PRO A 85 -19.22 9.58 21.11
CA PRO A 85 -19.78 8.36 21.68
C PRO A 85 -19.28 7.13 20.92
N ARG A 86 -19.09 6.03 21.65
CA ARG A 86 -18.46 4.79 21.17
C ARG A 86 -18.99 4.29 19.84
N VAL A 87 -20.31 4.33 19.63
CA VAL A 87 -20.97 3.88 18.39
C VAL A 87 -20.52 4.68 17.18
N LEU A 88 -20.37 6.00 17.33
CA LEU A 88 -19.98 6.88 16.23
C LEU A 88 -18.51 6.68 15.88
N ARG A 89 -17.64 6.50 16.88
CA ARG A 89 -16.22 6.16 16.71
C ARG A 89 -16.02 4.84 15.96
N GLU A 90 -16.74 3.79 16.35
CA GLU A 90 -16.64 2.48 15.68
C GLU A 90 -17.21 2.50 14.24
N SER A 91 -18.22 3.34 13.97
CA SER A 91 -18.75 3.52 12.61
C SER A 91 -17.78 4.28 11.69
N ALA A 92 -17.13 5.33 12.21
CA ALA A 92 -16.13 6.11 11.48
C ALA A 92 -14.90 5.25 11.17
N ASP A 93 -14.51 4.39 12.10
CA ASP A 93 -13.46 3.38 11.94
C ASP A 93 -13.76 2.45 10.74
N VAL A 94 -14.96 1.86 10.70
CA VAL A 94 -15.35 0.99 9.57
C VAL A 94 -15.43 1.75 8.25
N MET A 95 -15.95 2.99 8.27
CA MET A 95 -15.99 3.84 7.08
C MET A 95 -14.59 4.11 6.53
N ALA A 96 -13.62 4.43 7.41
CA ALA A 96 -12.24 4.65 7.02
C ALA A 96 -11.61 3.38 6.41
N ALA A 97 -11.86 2.21 7.00
CA ALA A 97 -11.39 0.94 6.42
C ALA A 97 -12.02 0.64 5.06
N ALA A 98 -13.32 0.90 4.90
CA ALA A 98 -14.01 0.72 3.63
C ALA A 98 -13.46 1.67 2.55
N LEU A 99 -13.22 2.94 2.90
CA LEU A 99 -12.61 3.91 1.99
C LEU A 99 -11.20 3.48 1.57
N MET A 100 -10.37 3.00 2.50
CA MET A 100 -9.03 2.50 2.16
C MET A 100 -9.08 1.28 1.24
N LEU A 101 -10.05 0.38 1.42
CA LEU A 101 -10.27 -0.74 0.50
C LEU A 101 -10.64 -0.25 -0.91
N VAL A 102 -11.54 0.73 -1.01
CA VAL A 102 -11.91 1.34 -2.30
C VAL A 102 -10.70 1.96 -2.98
N VAL A 103 -9.89 2.73 -2.25
CA VAL A 103 -8.67 3.35 -2.78
C VAL A 103 -7.67 2.30 -3.25
N ALA A 104 -7.40 1.27 -2.44
CA ALA A 104 -6.50 0.19 -2.81
C ALA A 104 -7.00 -0.55 -4.07
N PHE A 105 -8.30 -0.79 -4.17
CA PHE A 105 -8.91 -1.44 -5.33
C PHE A 105 -8.79 -0.57 -6.59
N LEU A 106 -9.14 0.72 -6.50
CA LEU A 106 -9.05 1.66 -7.61
C LEU A 106 -7.63 1.81 -8.14
N LEU A 107 -6.64 1.91 -7.23
CA LEU A 107 -5.23 2.00 -7.62
C LEU A 107 -4.76 0.71 -8.29
N THR A 108 -5.12 -0.45 -7.74
CA THR A 108 -4.78 -1.75 -8.34
C THR A 108 -5.40 -1.90 -9.73
N TRP A 109 -6.68 -1.56 -9.88
CA TRP A 109 -7.39 -1.57 -11.16
C TRP A 109 -6.73 -0.62 -12.17
N ARG A 110 -6.41 0.60 -11.75
CA ARG A 110 -5.81 1.62 -12.61
C ARG A 110 -4.40 1.26 -13.06
N MET A 111 -3.63 0.60 -12.19
CA MET A 111 -2.31 0.04 -12.52
C MET A 111 -2.43 -1.14 -13.47
N GLY A 112 -3.44 -2.00 -13.32
CA GLY A 112 -3.71 -3.10 -14.24
C GLY A 112 -4.01 -2.61 -15.66
N ILE A 113 -4.94 -1.66 -15.79
CA ILE A 113 -5.25 -1.03 -17.09
C ILE A 113 -4.02 -0.32 -17.66
N GLY A 114 -3.31 0.46 -16.85
CA GLY A 114 -2.11 1.17 -17.29
C GLY A 114 -0.99 0.23 -17.77
N GLY A 115 -0.80 -0.89 -17.08
CA GLY A 115 0.18 -1.92 -17.44
C GLY A 115 -0.17 -2.64 -18.74
N LEU A 116 -1.43 -3.00 -18.94
CA LEU A 116 -1.90 -3.61 -20.19
C LEU A 116 -1.74 -2.66 -21.38
N ASP A 117 -2.16 -1.41 -21.22
CA ASP A 117 -2.04 -0.37 -22.25
C ASP A 117 -0.57 -0.02 -22.54
N ALA A 118 0.32 -0.12 -21.55
CA ALA A 118 1.77 0.00 -21.75
C ALA A 118 2.37 -1.20 -22.52
N PHE A 119 1.85 -2.40 -22.29
CA PHE A 119 2.28 -3.63 -22.97
C PHE A 119 1.80 -3.67 -24.42
N GLU A 120 0.51 -3.42 -24.67
CA GLU A 120 -0.10 -3.46 -26.01
C GLU A 120 0.50 -2.43 -26.97
N ARG A 121 0.88 -1.26 -26.45
CA ARG A 121 1.47 -0.18 -27.26
C ARG A 121 3.00 -0.18 -27.24
N GLU A 122 3.62 -1.22 -26.68
CA GLU A 122 5.08 -1.35 -26.55
C GLU A 122 5.75 -0.08 -26.02
N ARG A 123 5.11 0.58 -25.03
CA ARG A 123 5.63 1.86 -24.54
C ARG A 123 6.94 1.65 -23.83
N ALA A 124 7.92 2.47 -24.22
CA ALA A 124 9.24 2.48 -23.62
C ALA A 124 9.58 3.86 -23.06
N THR A 125 10.50 3.90 -22.11
CA THR A 125 11.10 5.15 -21.63
C THR A 125 11.91 5.83 -22.75
N MET A 126 12.18 7.13 -22.62
CA MET A 126 12.77 7.91 -23.72
C MET A 126 14.26 7.59 -23.90
N PHE A 127 15.01 7.48 -22.81
CA PHE A 127 16.47 7.36 -22.87
C PHE A 127 16.92 5.90 -22.88
N LEU A 128 16.54 5.11 -21.88
CA LEU A 128 16.95 3.70 -21.79
C LEU A 128 16.12 2.77 -22.68
N ARG A 129 15.02 3.28 -23.26
CA ARG A 129 14.05 2.48 -24.01
C ARG A 129 13.55 1.29 -23.19
N LEU A 130 13.42 1.48 -21.87
CA LEU A 130 12.95 0.44 -20.98
C LEU A 130 11.45 0.26 -21.15
N PRO A 131 10.95 -0.98 -21.27
CA PRO A 131 9.52 -1.23 -21.31
C PRO A 131 8.82 -0.77 -20.02
N LEU A 132 7.88 0.17 -20.16
CA LEU A 132 7.15 0.77 -19.02
C LEU A 132 6.30 -0.24 -18.25
N TRP A 133 5.89 -1.34 -18.88
CA TRP A 133 5.07 -2.37 -18.24
C TRP A 133 5.77 -3.03 -17.04
N TRP A 134 7.11 -3.00 -16.97
CA TRP A 134 7.86 -3.53 -15.82
C TRP A 134 7.60 -2.70 -14.55
N GLY A 135 7.57 -1.37 -14.67
CA GLY A 135 7.24 -0.48 -13.56
C GLY A 135 5.80 -0.68 -13.08
N TYR A 136 4.85 -0.77 -14.02
CA TYR A 136 3.46 -1.07 -13.71
C TYR A 136 3.32 -2.42 -13.00
N LEU A 137 3.99 -3.47 -13.49
CA LEU A 137 3.96 -4.79 -12.87
C LEU A 137 4.56 -4.78 -11.46
N GLY A 138 5.68 -4.07 -11.28
CA GLY A 138 6.36 -3.89 -10.00
C GLY A 138 5.49 -3.18 -8.95
N ALA A 139 4.68 -2.21 -9.36
CA ALA A 139 3.72 -1.53 -8.48
C ALA A 139 2.39 -2.31 -8.31
N PHE A 140 1.96 -3.07 -9.33
CA PHE A 140 0.69 -3.80 -9.32
C PHE A 140 0.67 -4.94 -8.30
N MET A 141 1.75 -5.73 -8.23
CA MET A 141 1.88 -6.86 -7.29
C MET A 141 1.69 -6.45 -5.82
N PRO A 142 2.39 -5.43 -5.28
CA PRO A 142 2.16 -4.97 -3.90
C PRO A 142 0.81 -4.27 -3.72
N CYS A 143 0.26 -3.61 -4.74
CA CYS A 143 -1.10 -3.06 -4.69
C CYS A 143 -2.16 -4.17 -4.50
N LEU A 144 -2.02 -5.31 -5.18
CA LEU A 144 -2.87 -6.48 -4.95
C LEU A 144 -2.80 -6.96 -3.50
N LEU A 145 -1.59 -7.06 -2.94
CA LEU A 145 -1.40 -7.42 -1.53
C LEU A 145 -2.08 -6.40 -0.60
N TRP A 146 -2.04 -5.11 -0.95
CA TRP A 146 -2.73 -4.06 -0.21
C TRP A 146 -4.25 -4.19 -0.24
N VAL A 147 -4.84 -4.56 -1.38
CA VAL A 147 -6.29 -4.85 -1.45
C VAL A 147 -6.67 -5.99 -0.50
N VAL A 148 -5.89 -7.07 -0.47
CA VAL A 148 -6.12 -8.20 0.45
C VAL A 148 -5.99 -7.74 1.91
N ALA A 149 -4.96 -6.95 2.22
CA ALA A 149 -4.77 -6.36 3.55
C ALA A 149 -5.94 -5.46 3.98
N ALA A 150 -6.40 -4.58 3.09
CA ALA A 150 -7.51 -3.67 3.36
C ALA A 150 -8.82 -4.43 3.57
N ALA A 151 -9.08 -5.46 2.76
CA ALA A 151 -10.28 -6.30 2.90
C ALA A 151 -10.26 -7.06 4.24
N PHE A 152 -9.12 -7.64 4.61
CA PHE A 152 -8.96 -8.32 5.90
C PHE A 152 -9.21 -7.39 7.09
N VAL A 153 -8.64 -6.17 7.07
CA VAL A 153 -8.83 -5.17 8.12
C VAL A 153 -10.29 -4.72 8.21
N LEU A 154 -10.98 -4.53 7.08
CA LEU A 154 -12.40 -4.19 7.07
C LEU A 154 -13.25 -5.31 7.69
N LEU A 155 -12.97 -6.57 7.34
CA LEU A 155 -13.67 -7.73 7.92
C LEU A 155 -13.46 -7.84 9.43
N GLU A 156 -12.24 -7.62 9.92
CA GLU A 156 -11.96 -7.59 11.38
C GLU A 156 -12.79 -6.51 12.08
N ARG A 157 -12.90 -5.31 11.50
CA ARG A 157 -13.65 -4.19 12.07
C ARG A 157 -15.17 -4.44 12.05
N LEU A 158 -15.69 -5.00 10.96
CA LEU A 158 -17.09 -5.42 10.87
C LEU A 158 -17.44 -6.54 11.86
N ALA A 159 -16.53 -7.49 12.09
CA ALA A 159 -16.71 -8.55 13.07
C ALA A 159 -16.76 -8.00 14.50
N ARG A 160 -15.94 -6.99 14.83
CA ARG A 160 -15.98 -6.29 16.13
C ARG A 160 -17.29 -5.56 16.36
N LEU A 161 -17.81 -4.85 15.35
CA LEU A 161 -19.13 -4.21 15.42
C LEU A 161 -20.27 -5.21 15.68
N ARG A 162 -20.23 -6.39 15.05
CA ARG A 162 -21.25 -7.43 15.23
C ARG A 162 -21.21 -8.05 16.62
N GLY A 163 -20.02 -8.24 17.20
CA GLY A 163 -19.85 -8.81 18.55
C GLY A 163 -20.38 -7.91 19.66
N HIS A 164 -20.34 -6.58 19.49
CA HIS A 164 -20.86 -5.64 20.48
C HIS A 164 -22.40 -5.51 20.48
N ARG A 165 -23.08 -5.83 19.37
CA ARG A 165 -24.55 -5.82 19.32
C ARG A 165 -25.23 -6.98 20.04
N THR A 166 -24.52 -8.06 20.35
CA THR A 166 -25.08 -9.24 21.05
C THR A 166 -25.01 -9.16 22.58
N ILE A 167 -24.31 -8.18 23.15
CA ILE A 167 -24.18 -7.98 24.61
C ILE A 167 -25.02 -6.78 25.08
N ASP A 168 -26.10 -6.47 24.37
CA ASP A 168 -27.11 -5.55 24.87
C ASP A 168 -28.51 -6.19 24.83
N PRO A 169 -28.77 -7.25 25.62
CA PRO A 169 -30.11 -7.67 25.95
C PRO A 169 -30.44 -7.25 27.38
N GLU A 170 -30.44 -5.95 27.71
CA GLU A 170 -31.35 -5.43 28.72
C GLU A 170 -31.39 -3.91 28.65
N GLY A 171 -32.52 -3.38 28.18
CA GLY A 171 -32.96 -2.09 28.67
C GLY A 171 -32.90 -2.13 30.21
N GLN A 172 -32.40 -1.06 30.82
CA GLN A 172 -33.23 0.03 31.36
C GLN A 172 -32.76 0.23 32.82
N PRO A 173 -33.01 1.35 33.52
CA PRO A 173 -33.57 2.65 33.12
C PRO A 173 -32.57 3.79 32.95
#